data_AF-A0A7D3X6D9-F1
#
_entry.id   AF-A0A7D3X6D9-F1
#
_cell.length_a   1.000
_cell.length_b   1.000
_cell.length_c   1.000
_cell.angle_alpha   90.00
_cell.angle_beta   90.00
_cell.angle_gamma   90.00
#
_symmetry.space_group_name_H-M   'P 1'
#
loop_
_entity.id
_entity.type
_entity.pdbx_description
1 polymer ?
#
loop_
_entity_poly.entity_id
_entity_poly.type
_entity_poly.pdbx_seq_one_letter_code
_entity_poly.pdbx_strand_id
1 'polypeptide(L)'
;MPHRHFLLHKPYGYLSQFTSEFAKEVKKKHFLGELGNFPPGTMAIGRLDEDSEGLLLLTTDGRVSEQVRSRHIEKEYYAQVDGQLTPEAIERLRNGVDISLHGQPYRTLPGQARLLPTAPDLPPRARRIRDDRHGPTSWVSIVLTEGKYRQVRKMTAAVGFPTLRLVRVRVGETLLGDLAPGASREVAGFFKN
;
A
#
# COMPACT_ATOMS: atom_id res chain seq x y z
N MET A 1 -14.66 -14.17 22.62
CA MET A 1 -14.22 -12.77 22.81
C MET A 1 -14.69 -11.95 21.61
N PRO A 2 -15.04 -10.67 21.77
CA PRO A 2 -15.38 -9.81 20.64
C PRO A 2 -14.19 -9.71 19.68
N HIS A 3 -14.48 -9.62 18.38
CA HIS A 3 -13.45 -9.35 17.38
C HIS A 3 -12.90 -7.93 17.54
N ARG A 4 -11.62 -7.74 17.23
CA ARG A 4 -10.91 -6.46 17.35
C ARG A 4 -10.34 -6.06 15.99
N HIS A 5 -10.41 -4.77 15.68
CA HIS A 5 -10.03 -4.22 14.38
C HIS A 5 -9.14 -3.00 14.56
N PHE A 6 -8.08 -2.89 13.76
CA PHE A 6 -7.12 -1.80 13.88
C PHE A 6 -6.79 -1.22 12.50
N LEU A 7 -6.61 0.09 12.48
CA LEU A 7 -5.92 0.80 11.42
C LEU A 7 -4.45 0.88 11.83
N LEU A 8 -3.55 0.56 10.92
CA LEU A 8 -2.10 0.69 11.12
C LEU A 8 -1.51 1.50 9.97
N HIS A 9 -0.70 2.51 10.27
CA HIS A 9 0.18 3.10 9.28
C HIS A 9 1.47 2.27 9.22
N LYS A 10 1.53 1.29 8.32
CA LYS A 10 2.73 0.44 8.17
C LYS A 10 3.91 1.29 7.71
N PRO A 11 5.03 1.35 8.45
CA PRO A 11 6.22 2.04 8.00
C PRO A 11 6.91 1.29 6.86
N TYR A 12 7.79 2.01 6.16
CA TYR A 12 8.76 1.41 5.23
C TYR A 12 9.69 0.46 6.00
N GLY A 13 10.02 -0.70 5.41
CA GLY A 13 10.95 -1.68 5.98
C GLY A 13 10.30 -2.75 6.85
N TYR A 14 8.99 -2.63 7.13
CA TYR A 14 8.25 -3.62 7.89
C TYR A 14 7.58 -4.65 6.98
N LEU A 15 7.66 -5.93 7.34
CA LEU A 15 6.86 -6.98 6.69
C LEU A 15 5.41 -6.89 7.14
N SER A 16 4.46 -7.23 6.25
CA SER A 16 3.04 -7.37 6.60
C SER A 16 2.77 -8.70 7.33
N GLN A 17 3.53 -8.97 8.38
CA GLN A 17 3.53 -10.20 9.17
C GLN A 17 3.86 -9.86 10.63
N PHE A 18 3.27 -10.56 11.59
CA PHE A 18 3.47 -10.30 13.02
C PHE A 18 4.77 -10.87 13.58
N THR A 19 5.22 -12.01 13.07
CA THR A 19 6.46 -12.68 13.47
C THR A 19 6.86 -13.70 12.41
N SER A 20 8.11 -14.17 12.42
CA SER A 20 8.57 -15.29 11.60
C SER A 20 9.02 -16.46 12.48
N GLU A 21 8.78 -17.68 12.03
CA GLU A 21 9.29 -18.90 12.67
C GLU A 21 10.79 -19.09 12.42
N PHE A 22 11.36 -18.38 11.43
CA PHE A 22 12.77 -18.45 11.10
C PHE A 22 13.58 -17.43 11.91
N ALA A 23 14.35 -17.91 12.89
CA ALA A 23 15.18 -17.06 13.76
C ALA A 23 16.13 -16.09 13.00
N LYS A 24 16.57 -16.46 11.79
CA LYS A 24 17.41 -15.59 10.95
C LYS A 24 16.64 -14.38 10.41
N GLU A 25 15.35 -14.53 10.13
CA GLU A 25 14.49 -13.43 9.65
C GLU A 25 14.14 -12.48 10.79
N VAL A 26 13.79 -13.04 11.97
CA VAL A 26 13.50 -12.27 13.19
C VAL A 26 14.64 -11.30 13.54
N LYS A 27 15.89 -11.69 13.29
CA LYS A 27 17.07 -10.84 13.55
C LYS A 27 17.33 -9.75 12.50
N LYS A 28 16.74 -9.85 11.30
CA LYS A 28 17.09 -9.01 10.14
C LYS A 28 15.95 -8.17 9.59
N LYS A 29 14.72 -8.46 10.01
CA LYS A 29 13.50 -7.88 9.46
C LYS A 29 12.68 -7.28 10.60
N HIS A 30 11.88 -6.28 10.24
CA HIS A 30 10.91 -5.68 11.14
C HIS A 30 9.51 -6.24 10.88
N PHE A 31 8.77 -6.51 11.94
CA PHE A 31 7.46 -7.14 11.91
C PHE A 31 6.39 -6.27 12.56
N LEU A 32 5.13 -6.50 12.21
CA LEU A 32 4.00 -5.72 12.74
C LEU A 32 3.86 -5.86 14.25
N GLY A 33 4.29 -6.99 14.83
CA GLY A 33 4.26 -7.21 16.28
C GLY A 33 5.15 -6.24 17.07
N GLU A 34 6.14 -5.62 16.42
CA GLU A 34 6.99 -4.59 17.04
C GLU A 34 6.28 -3.22 17.15
N LEU A 35 5.18 -3.02 16.41
CA LEU A 35 4.50 -1.71 16.30
C LEU A 35 3.38 -1.52 17.32
N GLY A 36 3.06 -2.54 18.11
CA GLY A 36 2.04 -2.43 19.14
C GLY A 36 1.61 -3.76 19.74
N ASN A 37 0.83 -3.68 20.82
CA ASN A 37 0.28 -4.83 21.52
C ASN A 37 -1.06 -5.25 20.90
N PHE A 38 -0.99 -6.08 19.87
CA PHE A 38 -2.17 -6.65 19.21
C PHE A 38 -2.59 -7.97 19.88
N PRO A 39 -3.90 -8.25 20.00
CA PRO A 39 -4.37 -9.49 20.62
C PRO A 39 -3.94 -10.72 19.81
N PRO A 40 -3.78 -11.90 20.44
CA PRO A 40 -3.55 -13.15 19.74
C PRO A 40 -4.61 -13.41 18.65
N GLY A 41 -4.17 -13.94 17.51
CA GLY A 41 -5.04 -14.16 16.35
C GLY A 41 -5.27 -12.93 15.46
N THR A 42 -4.63 -11.79 15.75
CA THR A 42 -4.65 -10.63 14.85
C THR A 42 -3.92 -10.98 13.54
N MET A 43 -4.55 -10.66 12.41
CA MET A 43 -4.00 -10.84 11.08
C MET A 43 -4.08 -9.55 10.27
N ALA A 44 -3.12 -9.37 9.36
CA ALA A 44 -3.19 -8.31 8.37
C ALA A 44 -4.21 -8.65 7.28
N ILE A 45 -5.03 -7.69 6.89
CA ILE A 45 -5.96 -7.82 5.77
C ILE A 45 -5.24 -7.43 4.48
N GLY A 46 -4.91 -8.46 3.71
CA GLY A 46 -4.01 -8.31 2.57
C GLY A 46 -2.59 -7.95 3.01
N ARG A 47 -1.75 -7.57 2.07
CA ARG A 47 -0.34 -7.26 2.33
C ARG A 47 0.06 -5.95 1.66
N LEU A 48 0.91 -5.20 2.33
CA LEU A 48 1.79 -4.21 1.73
C LEU A 48 3.20 -4.81 1.68
N ASP A 49 3.91 -4.58 0.57
CA ASP A 49 5.29 -5.01 0.44
C ASP A 49 6.17 -4.35 1.52
N GLU A 50 7.32 -4.96 1.82
CA GLU A 50 8.31 -4.43 2.77
C GLU A 50 8.68 -2.97 2.44
N ASP A 51 8.83 -2.67 1.15
CA ASP A 51 9.20 -1.36 0.63
C ASP A 51 8.05 -0.37 0.45
N SER A 52 6.83 -0.75 0.84
CA SER A 52 5.61 0.07 0.74
C SER A 52 5.13 0.54 2.11
N GLU A 53 4.39 1.64 2.15
CA GLU A 53 3.94 2.33 3.36
C GLU A 53 2.42 2.49 3.39
N GLY A 54 1.89 2.96 4.52
CA GLY A 54 0.53 3.47 4.64
C GLY A 54 -0.45 2.49 5.27
N LEU A 55 -1.73 2.68 4.95
CA LEU A 55 -2.85 2.02 5.61
C LEU A 55 -2.81 0.51 5.43
N LEU A 56 -2.67 -0.20 6.54
CA LEU A 56 -2.86 -1.63 6.68
C LEU A 56 -3.96 -1.88 7.71
N LEU A 57 -4.98 -2.64 7.33
CA LEU A 57 -6.06 -3.02 8.23
C LEU A 57 -5.68 -4.32 8.93
N LEU A 58 -5.88 -4.39 10.24
CA LEU A 58 -5.64 -5.59 11.06
C LEU A 58 -6.93 -6.04 11.72
N THR A 59 -7.17 -7.34 11.81
CA THR A 59 -8.41 -7.89 12.37
C THR A 59 -8.17 -9.21 13.08
N THR A 60 -9.00 -9.55 14.07
CA THR A 60 -9.11 -10.93 14.58
C THR A 60 -10.28 -11.71 13.94
N ASP A 61 -11.03 -11.09 13.02
CA ASP A 61 -12.14 -11.70 12.29
C ASP A 61 -11.74 -12.08 10.85
N GLY A 62 -11.68 -13.39 10.58
CA GLY A 62 -11.37 -13.92 9.26
C GLY A 62 -12.43 -13.60 8.19
N ARG A 63 -13.72 -13.45 8.56
CA ARG A 63 -14.79 -13.09 7.62
C ARG A 63 -14.63 -11.66 7.12
N VAL A 64 -14.32 -10.73 8.01
CA VAL A 64 -14.01 -9.34 7.65
C VAL A 64 -12.78 -9.28 6.74
N SER A 65 -11.75 -10.09 7.03
CA SER A 65 -10.56 -10.18 6.18
C SER A 65 -10.88 -10.62 4.74
N GLU A 66 -11.73 -11.63 4.56
CA GLU A 66 -12.19 -12.09 3.25
C GLU A 66 -12.99 -11.00 2.51
N GLN A 67 -13.95 -10.37 3.19
CA GLN A 67 -14.81 -9.35 2.61
C GLN A 67 -14.02 -8.13 2.11
N VAL A 68 -13.06 -7.64 2.91
CA VAL A 68 -12.20 -6.50 2.56
C VAL A 68 -11.23 -6.83 1.41
N ARG A 69 -10.82 -8.10 1.28
CA ARG A 69 -9.96 -8.56 0.16
C ARG A 69 -10.71 -8.74 -1.15
N SER A 70 -12.05 -8.67 -1.14
CA SER A 70 -12.85 -8.79 -2.35
C SER A 70 -12.51 -7.70 -3.38
N ARG A 71 -12.81 -8.01 -4.64
CA ARG A 71 -12.63 -7.09 -5.77
C ARG A 71 -13.58 -5.88 -5.74
N HIS A 72 -14.55 -5.86 -4.83
CA HIS A 72 -15.51 -4.75 -4.70
C HIS A 72 -14.97 -3.64 -3.80
N ILE A 73 -13.88 -3.90 -3.07
CA ILE A 73 -13.27 -2.91 -2.18
C ILE A 73 -12.05 -2.29 -2.85
N GLU A 74 -12.22 -1.04 -3.24
CA GLU A 74 -11.18 -0.20 -3.79
C GLU A 74 -10.03 0.03 -2.82
N LYS A 75 -8.83 0.23 -3.37
CA LYS A 75 -7.62 0.57 -2.65
C LYS A 75 -6.95 1.72 -3.39
N GLU A 76 -6.74 2.84 -2.70
CA GLU A 76 -6.09 4.02 -3.29
C GLU A 76 -4.65 4.13 -2.81
N TYR A 77 -3.76 4.36 -3.76
CA TYR A 77 -2.34 4.49 -3.53
C TYR A 77 -1.85 5.83 -4.06
N TYR A 78 -1.01 6.50 -3.28
CA TYR A 78 -0.18 7.60 -3.76
C TYR A 78 1.20 7.05 -4.07
N ALA A 79 1.61 7.18 -5.33
CA ALA A 79 2.92 6.76 -5.79
C ALA A 79 3.74 7.99 -6.20
N GLN A 80 4.90 8.16 -5.60
CA GLN A 80 5.93 9.05 -6.13
C GLN A 80 6.69 8.28 -7.19
N VAL A 81 6.83 8.85 -8.38
CA VAL A 81 7.53 8.24 -9.51
C VAL A 81 8.73 9.08 -9.95
N ASP A 82 9.69 8.41 -10.56
CA ASP A 82 10.84 9.06 -11.20
C ASP A 82 10.39 9.71 -12.52
N GLY A 83 10.66 11.00 -12.69
CA GLY A 83 10.22 11.80 -13.83
C GLY A 83 8.86 12.49 -13.66
N GLN A 84 8.48 13.25 -14.68
CA GLN A 84 7.20 13.94 -14.76
C GLN A 84 6.22 13.13 -15.60
N LEU A 85 5.17 12.60 -14.97
CA LEU A 85 4.13 11.84 -15.66
C LEU A 85 3.45 12.69 -16.73
N THR A 86 3.32 12.12 -17.93
CA THR A 86 2.60 12.76 -19.04
C THR A 86 1.11 12.38 -19.03
N PRO A 87 0.24 13.18 -19.68
CA PRO A 87 -1.17 12.83 -19.85
C PRO A 87 -1.36 11.44 -20.50
N GLU A 88 -0.53 11.10 -21.48
CA GLU A 88 -0.58 9.80 -22.18
C GLU A 88 -0.25 8.64 -21.23
N ALA A 89 0.72 8.83 -20.33
CA ALA A 89 1.06 7.83 -19.32
C ALA A 89 -0.10 7.61 -18.33
N ILE A 90 -0.79 8.69 -17.93
CA ILE A 90 -1.98 8.61 -17.07
C ILE A 90 -3.12 7.86 -17.78
N GLU A 91 -3.38 8.16 -19.05
CA GLU A 91 -4.39 7.45 -19.84
C GLU A 91 -4.07 5.96 -20.00
N ARG A 92 -2.79 5.61 -20.21
CA ARG A 92 -2.36 4.22 -20.23
C ARG A 92 -2.63 3.53 -18.90
N LEU A 93 -2.34 4.16 -17.77
CA LEU A 93 -2.64 3.60 -16.44
C LEU A 93 -4.16 3.39 -16.24
N ARG A 94 -5.01 4.31 -16.72
CA ARG A 94 -6.48 4.20 -16.65
C ARG A 94 -7.02 3.04 -17.47
N ASN A 95 -6.49 2.85 -18.68
CA ASN A 95 -6.93 1.82 -19.63
C ASN A 95 -6.34 0.41 -19.35
N GLY A 96 -5.56 0.29 -18.27
CA GLY A 96 -4.79 -0.89 -17.94
C GLY A 96 -3.49 -1.00 -18.75
N VAL A 97 -2.52 -1.71 -18.21
CA VAL A 97 -1.19 -1.89 -18.82
C VAL A 97 -0.74 -3.33 -18.68
N ASP A 98 0.13 -3.76 -19.59
CA ASP A 98 0.76 -5.07 -19.53
C ASP A 98 1.92 -5.04 -18.53
N ILE A 99 1.87 -5.95 -17.56
CA ILE A 99 2.90 -6.16 -16.55
C ILE A 99 3.32 -7.63 -16.55
N SER A 100 4.51 -7.94 -16.03
CA SER A 100 4.91 -9.33 -15.79
C SER A 100 4.52 -9.78 -14.38
N LEU A 101 3.80 -10.90 -14.25
CA LEU A 101 3.53 -11.58 -12.99
C LEU A 101 4.13 -12.99 -13.05
N HIS A 102 5.09 -13.29 -12.17
CA HIS A 102 5.77 -14.59 -12.14
C HIS A 102 6.31 -15.05 -13.51
N GLY A 103 6.86 -14.11 -14.29
CA GLY A 103 7.39 -14.37 -15.63
C GLY A 103 6.34 -14.42 -16.74
N GLN A 104 5.05 -14.31 -16.43
CA GLN A 104 3.96 -14.34 -17.41
C GLN A 104 3.37 -12.94 -17.64
N PRO A 105 2.98 -12.60 -18.88
CA PRO A 105 2.30 -11.34 -19.15
C PRO A 105 0.92 -11.31 -18.47
N TYR A 106 0.56 -10.15 -17.94
CA TYR A 106 -0.72 -9.89 -17.31
C TYR A 106 -1.19 -8.49 -17.66
N ARG A 107 -2.38 -8.39 -18.25
CA ARG A 107 -3.05 -7.12 -18.49
C ARG A 107 -3.80 -6.71 -17.23
N THR A 108 -3.46 -5.56 -16.65
CA THR A 108 -4.20 -5.03 -15.49
C THR A 108 -5.61 -4.60 -15.89
N LEU A 109 -6.53 -4.64 -14.94
CA LEU A 109 -7.87 -4.11 -15.15
C LEU A 109 -7.80 -2.59 -15.36
N PRO A 110 -8.73 -2.01 -16.14
CA PRO A 110 -8.95 -0.57 -16.15
C PRO A 110 -9.26 -0.06 -14.75
N GLY A 111 -8.86 1.17 -14.47
CA GLY A 111 -9.00 1.77 -13.15
C GLY A 111 -8.90 3.29 -13.19
N GLN A 112 -8.77 3.89 -12.02
CA GLN A 112 -8.60 5.34 -11.92
C GLN A 112 -7.12 5.66 -11.66
N ALA A 113 -6.60 6.60 -12.43
CA ALA A 113 -5.30 7.21 -12.20
C ALA A 113 -5.40 8.72 -12.41
N ARG A 114 -4.76 9.51 -11.57
CA ARG A 114 -4.67 10.98 -11.75
C ARG A 114 -3.37 11.51 -11.20
N LEU A 115 -2.81 12.51 -11.89
CA LEU A 115 -1.70 13.27 -11.38
C LEU A 115 -2.14 14.01 -10.09
N LEU A 116 -1.28 14.02 -9.09
CA LEU A 116 -1.43 14.89 -7.92
C LEU A 116 -0.71 16.22 -8.25
N PRO A 117 -1.42 17.36 -8.15
CA PRO A 117 -0.86 18.65 -8.57
C PRO A 117 0.30 19.11 -7.68
N THR A 118 0.31 18.66 -6.42
CA THR A 118 1.37 18.91 -5.44
C THR A 118 1.74 17.62 -4.75
N ALA A 119 2.90 17.59 -4.11
CA ALA A 119 3.24 16.50 -3.21
C ALA A 119 2.16 16.38 -2.12
N PRO A 120 1.65 15.16 -1.84
CA PRO A 120 0.70 14.95 -0.76
C PRO A 120 1.39 15.22 0.59
N ASP A 121 0.61 15.69 1.56
CA ASP A 121 1.05 15.85 2.95
C ASP A 121 1.21 14.47 3.60
N LEU A 122 2.37 13.87 3.37
CA LEU A 122 2.76 12.58 3.92
C LEU A 122 3.97 12.78 4.83
N PRO A 123 4.00 12.12 6.01
CA PRO A 123 5.16 12.14 6.88
C PRO A 123 6.45 11.79 6.12
N PRO A 124 7.60 12.35 6.52
CA PRO A 124 8.87 12.00 5.93
C PRO A 124 9.13 10.50 6.08
N ARG A 125 9.63 9.88 5.02
CA ARG A 125 10.00 8.46 5.06
C ARG A 125 11.30 8.31 5.87
N ALA A 126 11.37 7.27 6.70
CA ALA A 126 12.54 6.97 7.53
C ALA A 126 13.86 6.81 6.73
N ARG A 127 13.76 6.35 5.48
CA ARG A 127 14.89 6.27 4.54
C ARG A 127 14.72 7.31 3.44
N ARG A 128 15.76 8.11 3.22
CA ARG A 128 15.82 9.07 2.10
C ARG A 128 15.53 8.35 0.78
N ILE A 129 14.64 8.95 -0.01
CA ILE A 129 14.16 8.37 -1.26
C ILE A 129 15.21 8.57 -2.35
N ARG A 130 15.59 9.84 -2.58
CA ARG A 130 16.59 10.22 -3.58
C ARG A 130 17.17 11.60 -3.25
N ASP A 131 18.24 11.92 -3.96
CA ASP A 131 18.82 13.26 -4.03
C ASP A 131 18.23 14.05 -5.20
N ASP A 132 18.05 15.35 -5.03
CA ASP A 132 17.38 16.25 -5.98
C ASP A 132 18.14 16.36 -7.32
N ARG A 133 19.46 16.11 -7.32
CA ARG A 133 20.31 16.13 -8.52
C ARG A 133 19.93 15.14 -9.62
N HIS A 134 19.09 14.15 -9.33
CA HIS A 134 18.80 13.05 -10.26
C HIS A 134 17.60 13.32 -11.19
N GLY A 135 17.04 14.54 -11.15
CA GLY A 135 15.91 14.96 -11.98
C GLY A 135 14.58 15.01 -11.23
N PRO A 136 13.50 15.44 -11.91
CA PRO A 136 12.22 15.71 -11.28
C PRO A 136 11.53 14.42 -10.81
N THR A 137 10.57 14.58 -9.89
CA THR A 137 9.63 13.52 -9.50
C THR A 137 8.22 14.06 -9.60
N SER A 138 7.26 13.16 -9.79
CA SER A 138 5.84 13.49 -9.78
C SER A 138 5.06 12.50 -8.92
N TRP A 139 3.84 12.87 -8.55
CA TRP A 139 2.97 12.05 -7.72
C TRP A 139 1.71 11.66 -8.49
N VAL A 140 1.28 10.42 -8.34
CA VAL A 140 0.05 9.89 -8.95
C VAL A 140 -0.80 9.19 -7.91
N SER A 141 -2.11 9.46 -7.94
CA SER A 141 -3.10 8.64 -7.26
C SER A 141 -3.55 7.53 -8.20
N ILE A 142 -3.52 6.28 -7.73
CA ILE A 142 -3.98 5.10 -8.46
C ILE A 142 -4.97 4.34 -7.57
N VAL A 143 -6.18 4.11 -8.09
CA VAL A 143 -7.23 3.32 -7.42
C VAL A 143 -7.34 1.96 -8.10
N LEU A 144 -7.18 0.89 -7.32
CA LEU A 144 -7.27 -0.49 -7.79
C LEU A 144 -8.32 -1.26 -7.02
N THR A 145 -9.03 -2.13 -7.73
CA THR A 145 -9.92 -3.16 -7.18
C THR A 145 -9.26 -4.53 -7.11
N GLU A 146 -8.08 -4.68 -7.72
CA GLU A 146 -7.23 -5.86 -7.64
C GLU A 146 -5.97 -5.63 -6.79
N GLY A 147 -5.29 -6.73 -6.45
CA GLY A 147 -4.11 -6.73 -5.57
C GLY A 147 -3.04 -7.70 -6.04
N LYS A 148 -2.52 -7.54 -7.26
CA LYS A 148 -1.43 -8.37 -7.78
C LYS A 148 -0.08 -8.01 -7.15
N TYR A 149 0.87 -8.94 -7.18
CA TYR A 149 2.20 -8.75 -6.60
C TYR A 149 2.90 -7.52 -7.21
N ARG A 150 3.23 -6.54 -6.36
CA ARG A 150 3.87 -5.25 -6.72
C ARG A 150 3.15 -4.48 -7.83
N GLN A 151 1.83 -4.65 -7.96
CA GLN A 151 1.08 -4.19 -9.11
C GLN A 151 1.31 -2.72 -9.47
N VAL A 152 1.11 -1.79 -8.52
CA VAL A 152 1.29 -0.35 -8.76
C VAL A 152 2.70 -0.03 -9.28
N ARG A 153 3.73 -0.61 -8.66
CA ARG A 153 5.14 -0.39 -9.07
C ARG A 153 5.43 -0.92 -10.46
N LYS A 154 4.81 -2.05 -10.84
CA LYS A 154 4.95 -2.62 -12.18
C LYS A 154 4.19 -1.79 -13.21
N MET A 155 3.00 -1.29 -12.87
CA MET A 155 2.18 -0.45 -13.75
C MET A 155 2.91 0.86 -14.08
N THR A 156 3.41 1.56 -13.07
CA THR A 156 4.13 2.83 -13.24
C THR A 156 5.43 2.65 -14.03
N ALA A 157 6.18 1.57 -13.78
CA ALA A 157 7.35 1.20 -14.58
C ALA A 157 6.99 0.89 -16.05
N ALA A 158 5.88 0.20 -16.31
CA ALA A 158 5.42 -0.14 -17.67
C ALA A 158 5.04 1.09 -18.51
N VAL A 159 4.71 2.22 -17.86
CA VAL A 159 4.48 3.50 -18.53
C VAL A 159 5.71 4.42 -18.56
N GLY A 160 6.87 3.93 -18.08
CA GLY A 160 8.15 4.65 -18.15
C GLY A 160 8.52 5.44 -16.89
N PHE A 161 7.74 5.34 -15.81
CA PHE A 161 7.93 6.15 -14.60
C PHE A 161 8.03 5.27 -13.35
N PRO A 162 9.18 4.64 -13.07
CA PRO A 162 9.33 3.73 -11.93
C PRO A 162 8.97 4.36 -10.57
N THR A 163 8.28 3.60 -9.71
CA THR A 163 7.88 4.08 -8.37
C THR A 163 9.04 4.15 -7.39
N LEU A 164 9.25 5.34 -6.82
CA LEU A 164 10.23 5.65 -5.78
C LEU A 164 9.66 5.49 -4.36
N ARG A 165 8.39 5.88 -4.15
CA ARG A 165 7.66 5.77 -2.89
C ARG A 165 6.22 5.33 -3.16
N LEU A 166 5.69 4.43 -2.34
CA LEU A 166 4.34 3.93 -2.50
C LEU A 166 3.64 3.92 -1.14
N VAL A 167 2.55 4.66 -1.03
CA VAL A 167 1.77 4.77 0.19
C VAL A 167 0.31 4.43 -0.10
N ARG A 168 -0.24 3.40 0.55
CA ARG A 168 -1.68 3.16 0.49
C ARG A 168 -2.40 4.12 1.42
N VAL A 169 -3.27 4.96 0.88
CA VAL A 169 -3.94 6.03 1.64
C VAL A 169 -5.39 5.69 1.96
N ARG A 170 -5.99 4.72 1.27
CA ARG A 170 -7.39 4.32 1.47
C ARG A 170 -7.64 2.85 1.17
N VAL A 171 -8.55 2.24 1.92
CA VAL A 171 -9.15 0.92 1.64
C VAL A 171 -10.67 1.05 1.83
N GLY A 172 -11.45 0.90 0.75
CA GLY A 172 -12.89 1.19 0.77
C GLY A 172 -13.15 2.63 1.24
N GLU A 173 -13.92 2.77 2.32
CA GLU A 173 -14.21 4.06 2.96
C GLU A 173 -13.17 4.46 4.02
N THR A 174 -12.29 3.55 4.42
CA THR A 174 -11.31 3.79 5.46
C THR A 174 -10.12 4.56 4.91
N LEU A 175 -9.89 5.77 5.45
CA LEU A 175 -8.74 6.61 5.13
C LEU A 175 -7.59 6.39 6.12
N LEU A 176 -6.35 6.59 5.65
CA LEU A 176 -5.17 6.66 6.50
C LEU A 176 -5.27 7.83 7.49
N GLY A 177 -5.78 8.98 7.02
CA GLY A 177 -5.95 10.18 7.83
C GLY A 177 -4.62 10.74 8.33
N ASP A 178 -4.63 11.19 9.57
CA ASP A 178 -3.51 11.78 10.32
C ASP A 178 -2.68 10.74 11.11
N LEU A 179 -2.96 9.44 10.92
CA LEU A 179 -2.29 8.39 11.65
C LEU A 179 -0.78 8.40 11.35
N ALA A 180 0.04 8.66 12.38
CA ALA A 180 1.49 8.74 12.23
C ALA A 180 2.11 7.39 11.82
N PRO A 181 3.26 7.35 11.11
CA PRO A 181 3.92 6.11 10.76
C PRO A 181 4.22 5.25 11.99
N GLY A 182 3.84 3.97 11.95
CA GLY A 182 4.01 3.03 13.06
C GLY A 182 2.89 3.10 14.10
N ALA A 183 2.09 4.16 14.12
CA ALA A 183 0.93 4.25 14.99
C ALA A 183 -0.21 3.36 14.50
N SER A 184 -0.99 2.86 15.46
CA SER A 184 -2.22 2.14 15.21
C SER A 184 -3.38 2.73 16.00
N ARG A 185 -4.59 2.53 15.49
CA ARG A 185 -5.83 2.97 16.13
C ARG A 185 -6.86 1.84 16.06
N GLU A 186 -7.38 1.44 17.21
CA GLU A 186 -8.49 0.49 17.29
C GLU A 186 -9.78 1.15 16.80
N VAL A 187 -10.59 0.40 16.06
CA VAL A 187 -11.87 0.83 15.50
C VAL A 187 -12.92 -0.26 15.70
N ALA A 188 -14.19 0.13 15.77
CA ALA A 188 -15.30 -0.83 15.90
C ALA A 188 -15.51 -1.66 14.61
N GLY A 189 -15.12 -1.12 13.45
CA GLY A 189 -15.22 -1.73 12.14
C GLY A 189 -14.58 -0.82 11.07
N PHE A 190 -14.44 -1.32 9.84
CA PHE A 190 -13.78 -0.56 8.75
C PHE A 190 -14.74 0.24 7.89
N PHE A 191 -15.96 -0.25 7.73
CA PHE A 191 -17.00 0.35 6.90
C PHE A 191 -18.18 0.71 7.79
N LYS A 192 -18.88 1.79 7.45
CA LYS A 192 -20.13 2.11 8.14
C LYS A 192 -21.16 1.02 7.77
N ASN A 193 -21.78 0.42 8.78
CA ASN A 193 -22.98 -0.42 8.57
C ASN A 193 -24.17 0.47 8.21
#